data_AF-A0A928WW60-F1
#
_entry.id   AF-A0A928WW60-F1
#
_cell.length_a   1.000
_cell.length_b   1.000
_cell.length_c   1.000
_cell.angle_alpha   90.00
_cell.angle_beta   90.00
_cell.angle_gamma   90.00
#
_symmetry.space_group_name_H-M   'P 1'
#
loop_
_entity.id
_entity.type
_entity.pdbx_description
1 polymer ?
#
loop_
_entity_poly.entity_id
_entity_poly.type
_entity_poly.pdbx_seq_one_letter_code
_entity_poly.pdbx_strand_id
1 'polypeptide(L)'
;MSPDLAIRAQINLRMKANSRPALGISDWCQLFLAPNAARQTSAFRCSASGTSDTRRVLCFVYQRFSQYSGLDFSRVRPEDRLDHDLHFALVCWFDWTITFCEEFFEQFDLDLSDRFDEDEFNTIGELVMFLIDQVNGQCRSSSGAIAAAD
;
A
#
# COMPACT_ATOMS: atom_id res chain seq x y z
N MET A 1 -17.22 11.37 10.24
CA MET A 1 -16.45 12.57 10.68
C MET A 1 -15.72 13.18 9.49
N SER A 2 -15.46 14.48 9.48
CA SER A 2 -14.71 15.13 8.39
C SER A 2 -13.21 15.06 8.66
N PRO A 3 -12.35 14.96 7.62
CA PRO A 3 -10.89 14.90 7.79
C PRO A 3 -10.31 16.22 8.34
N ASP A 4 -9.20 16.14 9.06
CA ASP A 4 -8.49 17.33 9.53
C ASP A 4 -7.69 17.97 8.37
N LEU A 5 -8.28 19.01 7.77
CA LEU A 5 -7.70 19.73 6.65
C LEU A 5 -6.46 20.56 7.04
N ALA A 6 -6.37 20.99 8.30
CA ALA A 6 -5.25 21.79 8.77
C ALA A 6 -4.00 20.90 8.91
N ILE A 7 -4.14 19.75 9.55
CA ILE A 7 -3.10 18.73 9.66
C ILE A 7 -2.67 18.26 8.26
N ARG A 8 -3.63 17.96 7.38
CA ARG A 8 -3.35 17.57 5.98
C ARG A 8 -2.49 18.60 5.25
N ALA A 9 -2.87 19.88 5.32
CA ALA A 9 -2.10 20.96 4.69
C ALA A 9 -0.68 21.07 5.28
N GLN A 10 -0.56 20.96 6.61
CA GLN A 10 0.71 21.02 7.32
C GLN A 10 1.66 19.89 6.88
N ILE A 11 1.17 18.65 6.76
CA ILE A 11 1.98 17.50 6.34
C ILE A 11 2.47 17.67 4.92
N ASN A 12 1.59 18.07 3.99
CA ASN A 12 1.96 18.34 2.60
C ASN A 12 3.03 19.44 2.49
N LEU A 13 2.91 20.50 3.29
CA LEU A 13 3.94 21.54 3.36
C LEU A 13 5.25 21.03 3.96
N ARG A 14 5.19 20.22 5.03
CA ARG A 14 6.37 19.61 5.66
C ARG A 14 7.14 18.73 4.67
N MET A 15 6.45 17.87 3.92
CA MET A 15 7.07 17.03 2.90
C MET A 15 7.76 17.87 1.81
N LYS A 16 7.14 18.99 1.40
CA LYS A 16 7.76 19.93 0.45
C LYS A 16 8.97 20.66 1.03
N ALA A 17 8.89 21.11 2.28
CA ALA A 17 9.96 21.84 2.96
C ALA A 17 11.18 20.96 3.22
N ASN A 18 10.99 19.66 3.46
CA ASN A 18 12.06 18.67 3.61
C ASN A 18 12.71 18.26 2.27
N SER A 19 12.53 19.05 1.21
CA SER A 19 13.09 18.80 -0.13
C SER A 19 12.81 17.40 -0.68
N ARG A 20 11.72 16.75 -0.27
CA ARG A 20 11.34 15.44 -0.82
C ARG A 20 10.84 15.64 -2.24
N PRO A 21 11.53 15.15 -3.29
CA PRO A 21 11.07 15.34 -4.66
C PRO A 21 9.72 14.63 -4.86
N ALA A 22 8.82 15.25 -5.63
CA ALA A 22 7.63 14.57 -6.10
C ALA A 22 8.05 13.52 -7.11
N LEU A 23 7.76 12.25 -6.84
CA LEU A 23 8.11 11.13 -7.69
C LEU A 23 6.93 10.77 -8.60
N GLY A 24 7.22 10.46 -9.86
CA GLY A 24 6.24 9.80 -10.70
C GLY A 24 5.91 8.41 -10.16
N ILE A 25 4.75 7.87 -10.51
CA ILE A 25 4.28 6.56 -10.02
C ILE A 25 5.32 5.44 -10.24
N SER A 26 6.03 5.42 -11.37
CA SER A 26 7.09 4.44 -11.64
C SER A 26 8.25 4.54 -10.65
N ASP A 27 8.75 5.74 -10.39
CA ASP A 27 9.88 5.97 -9.47
C ASP A 27 9.46 5.74 -8.03
N TRP A 28 8.21 6.12 -7.69
CA TRP A 28 7.63 5.84 -6.39
C TRP A 28 7.52 4.33 -6.14
N CYS A 29 7.02 3.56 -7.11
CA CYS A 29 6.98 2.10 -7.00
C CYS A 29 8.38 1.51 -6.76
N GLN A 30 9.42 2.05 -7.41
CA GLN A 30 10.79 1.58 -7.22
C GLN A 30 11.29 1.77 -5.78
N LEU A 31 10.86 2.80 -5.05
CA LEU A 31 11.22 2.99 -3.64
C LEU A 31 10.78 1.83 -2.75
N PHE A 32 9.64 1.21 -3.03
CA PHE A 32 9.09 0.10 -2.24
C PHE A 32 9.64 -1.25 -2.69
N LEU A 33 10.19 -1.33 -3.90
CA LEU A 33 10.82 -2.54 -4.44
C LEU A 33 12.31 -2.66 -4.06
N ALA A 34 13.04 -1.53 -3.98
CA ALA A 34 14.48 -1.51 -3.75
C ALA A 34 14.95 -2.12 -2.41
N PRO A 35 14.28 -1.90 -1.26
CA PRO A 35 14.70 -2.47 0.03
C PRO A 35 14.56 -4.00 0.08
N ASN A 36 13.68 -4.57 -0.76
CA ASN A 36 13.31 -5.98 -0.72
C ASN A 36 14.20 -6.88 -1.60
N ALA A 37 14.93 -6.31 -2.57
CA ALA A 37 15.85 -7.06 -3.41
C ALA A 37 17.01 -7.70 -2.60
N ALA A 38 17.39 -7.11 -1.46
CA ALA A 38 18.48 -7.59 -0.62
C ALA A 38 18.07 -8.67 0.40
N ARG A 39 16.77 -8.82 0.71
CA ARG A 39 16.27 -9.82 1.68
C ARG A 39 15.74 -11.10 1.03
N GLN A 40 15.54 -11.11 -0.28
CA GLN A 40 15.03 -12.27 -1.04
C GLN A 40 16.16 -13.04 -1.75
N THR A 41 17.17 -13.51 -1.01
CA THR A 41 18.21 -14.42 -1.54
C THR A 41 17.98 -15.90 -1.24
N SER A 42 16.80 -16.31 -0.74
CA SER A 42 16.50 -17.73 -0.65
C SER A 42 15.01 -18.02 -0.68
N ALA A 43 14.60 -18.76 -1.71
CA ALA A 43 13.33 -19.47 -1.84
C ALA A 43 12.09 -18.68 -2.27
N PHE A 44 12.07 -18.20 -3.52
CA PHE A 44 11.01 -18.60 -4.46
C PHE A 44 11.34 -18.09 -5.87
N ARG A 45 11.26 -18.97 -6.88
CA ARG A 45 11.22 -18.52 -8.28
C ARG A 45 9.90 -17.78 -8.48
N CYS A 46 9.92 -16.45 -8.51
CA CYS A 46 8.77 -15.67 -8.94
C CYS A 46 8.50 -15.97 -10.40
N SER A 47 7.35 -16.59 -10.66
CA SER A 47 6.73 -16.67 -11.98
C SER A 47 6.59 -15.26 -12.57
N ALA A 48 6.56 -15.14 -13.89
CA ALA A 48 6.47 -13.87 -14.62
C ALA A 48 5.28 -12.96 -14.20
N SER A 49 4.32 -13.46 -13.42
CA SER A 49 3.20 -12.70 -12.85
C SER A 49 3.57 -11.83 -11.64
N GLY A 50 4.52 -12.24 -10.79
CA GLY A 50 4.70 -11.64 -9.46
C GLY A 50 5.15 -10.17 -9.47
N THR A 51 5.92 -9.76 -10.49
CA THR A 51 6.33 -8.36 -10.67
C THR A 51 5.16 -7.49 -11.14
N SER A 52 4.20 -8.08 -11.88
CA SER A 52 3.02 -7.38 -12.39
C SER A 52 2.04 -7.08 -11.26
N ASP A 53 1.75 -8.06 -10.41
CA ASP A 53 0.77 -7.92 -9.32
C ASP A 53 1.28 -7.00 -8.22
N THR A 54 2.55 -7.10 -7.85
CA THR A 54 3.21 -6.15 -6.94
C THR A 54 3.09 -4.72 -7.44
N ARG A 55 3.31 -4.49 -8.75
CA ARG A 55 3.17 -3.16 -9.35
C ARG A 55 1.73 -2.68 -9.32
N ARG A 56 0.74 -3.57 -9.52
CA ARG A 56 -0.69 -3.22 -9.43
C ARG A 56 -1.06 -2.76 -8.02
N VAL A 57 -0.58 -3.45 -6.98
CA VAL A 57 -0.79 -3.04 -5.58
C VAL A 57 -0.17 -1.68 -5.30
N LEU A 58 1.07 -1.46 -5.71
CA LEU A 58 1.74 -0.16 -5.52
C LEU A 58 1.00 0.98 -6.25
N CYS A 59 0.55 0.75 -7.47
CA CYS A 59 -0.26 1.73 -8.20
C CYS A 59 -1.58 2.03 -7.50
N PHE A 60 -2.25 0.98 -6.98
CA PHE A 60 -3.48 1.12 -6.22
C PHE A 60 -3.27 2.00 -4.98
N VAL A 61 -2.26 1.69 -4.17
CA VAL A 61 -1.93 2.48 -2.97
C VAL A 61 -1.61 3.93 -3.33
N TYR A 62 -0.74 4.16 -4.31
CA TYR A 62 -0.36 5.51 -4.75
C TYR A 62 -1.58 6.38 -5.10
N GLN A 63 -2.59 5.79 -5.73
CA GLN A 63 -3.79 6.49 -6.16
C GLN A 63 -4.81 6.63 -5.02
N ARG A 64 -5.20 5.51 -4.40
CA ARG A 64 -6.29 5.46 -3.43
C ARG A 64 -5.93 6.18 -2.14
N PHE A 65 -4.73 5.99 -1.62
CA PHE A 65 -4.34 6.69 -0.40
C PHE A 65 -4.15 8.19 -0.63
N SER A 66 -3.74 8.61 -1.83
CA SER A 66 -3.76 10.04 -2.21
C SER A 66 -5.18 10.60 -2.17
N GLN A 67 -6.16 9.87 -2.70
CA GLN A 67 -7.57 10.28 -2.72
C GLN A 67 -8.19 10.34 -1.32
N TYR A 68 -7.99 9.31 -0.50
CA TYR A 68 -8.60 9.23 0.83
C TYR A 68 -8.01 10.26 1.80
N SER A 69 -6.67 10.38 1.82
CA SER A 69 -5.95 11.21 2.79
C SER A 69 -5.79 12.66 2.33
N GLY A 70 -5.86 12.92 1.02
CA GLY A 70 -5.48 14.21 0.42
C GLY A 70 -3.98 14.55 0.59
N LEU A 71 -3.15 13.59 0.96
CA LEU A 71 -1.69 13.74 1.01
C LEU A 71 -1.09 13.57 -0.39
N ASP A 72 -0.01 14.30 -0.66
CA ASP A 72 0.76 14.18 -1.90
C ASP A 72 1.61 12.90 -1.85
N PHE A 73 1.01 11.76 -2.21
CA PHE A 73 1.66 10.44 -2.18
C PHE A 73 2.92 10.34 -3.03
N SER A 74 3.11 11.24 -4.01
CA SER A 74 4.39 11.37 -4.74
C SER A 74 5.59 11.65 -3.83
N ARG A 75 5.34 12.17 -2.62
CA ARG A 75 6.35 12.57 -1.63
C ARG A 75 6.40 11.68 -0.39
N VAL A 76 5.45 10.76 -0.25
CA VAL A 76 5.45 9.75 0.81
C VAL A 76 6.61 8.77 0.58
N ARG A 77 7.24 8.32 1.67
CA ARG A 77 8.38 7.41 1.68
C ARG A 77 8.08 6.19 2.55
N PRO A 78 8.64 5.01 2.24
CA PRO A 78 8.37 3.78 2.99
C PRO A 78 8.53 3.90 4.52
N GLU A 79 9.44 4.74 4.97
CA GLU A 79 9.77 4.93 6.38
C GLU A 79 8.82 5.91 7.12
N ASP A 80 7.93 6.59 6.40
CA ASP A 80 6.98 7.51 7.01
C ASP A 80 6.02 6.75 7.94
N ARG A 81 5.97 7.20 9.19
CA ARG A 81 5.12 6.60 10.23
C ARG A 81 3.68 7.05 10.07
N LEU A 82 2.74 6.10 10.06
CA LEU A 82 1.32 6.36 9.82
C LEU A 82 0.78 7.38 10.84
N ASP A 83 1.01 7.17 12.13
CA ASP A 83 0.44 8.03 13.18
C ASP A 83 1.22 9.32 13.43
N HIS A 84 2.53 9.30 13.21
CA HIS A 84 3.43 10.39 13.64
C HIS A 84 3.83 11.33 12.51
N ASP A 85 4.17 10.78 11.33
CA ASP A 85 4.63 11.60 10.21
C ASP A 85 3.45 12.02 9.33
N LEU A 86 2.52 11.08 9.11
CA LEU A 86 1.39 11.25 8.20
C LEU A 86 0.07 11.56 8.90
N HIS A 87 -0.03 11.31 10.21
CA HIS A 87 -1.29 11.37 10.95
C HIS A 87 -2.45 10.73 10.15
N PHE A 88 -2.21 9.54 9.59
CA PHE A 88 -2.92 9.04 8.42
C PHE A 88 -4.43 8.91 8.68
N ALA A 89 -4.81 8.30 9.80
CA ALA A 89 -6.22 8.18 10.20
C ALA A 89 -6.93 9.54 10.40
N LEU A 90 -6.21 10.58 10.84
CA LEU A 90 -6.79 11.92 11.06
C LEU A 90 -7.03 12.68 9.75
N VAL A 91 -6.19 12.45 8.75
CA VAL A 91 -6.29 13.15 7.45
C VAL A 91 -7.14 12.40 6.44
N CYS A 92 -7.36 11.10 6.65
CA CYS A 92 -8.32 10.32 5.88
C CYS A 92 -9.76 10.74 6.19
N TRP A 93 -10.64 10.65 5.20
CA TRP A 93 -12.09 10.60 5.41
C TRP A 93 -12.48 9.41 6.32
N PHE A 94 -13.60 9.53 7.05
CA PHE A 94 -13.90 8.70 8.23
C PHE A 94 -14.08 7.20 7.96
N ASP A 95 -14.60 6.82 6.81
CA ASP A 95 -14.93 5.45 6.41
C ASP A 95 -13.92 4.86 5.43
N TRP A 96 -12.72 5.45 5.36
CA TRP A 96 -11.71 5.08 4.37
C TRP A 96 -11.34 3.61 4.37
N THR A 97 -11.25 2.98 5.54
CA THR A 97 -10.87 1.57 5.68
C THR A 97 -11.92 0.66 5.05
N ILE A 98 -13.21 0.97 5.21
CA ILE A 98 -14.31 0.20 4.62
C ILE A 98 -14.26 0.32 3.10
N THR A 99 -14.21 1.55 2.58
CA THR A 99 -14.11 1.79 1.13
C THR A 99 -12.83 1.19 0.54
N PHE A 100 -11.72 1.26 1.26
CA PHE A 100 -10.46 0.66 0.85
C PHE A 100 -10.59 -0.86 0.69
N CYS A 101 -11.16 -1.56 1.67
CA CYS A 101 -11.36 -3.00 1.61
C CYS A 101 -12.29 -3.41 0.46
N GLU A 102 -13.39 -2.67 0.25
CA GLU A 102 -14.32 -2.90 -0.87
C GLU A 102 -13.62 -2.71 -2.23
N GLU A 103 -12.93 -1.59 -2.44
CA GLU A 103 -12.22 -1.30 -3.69
C GLU A 103 -11.03 -2.26 -3.91
N PHE A 104 -10.39 -2.73 -2.84
CA PHE A 104 -9.33 -3.73 -2.92
C PHE A 104 -9.90 -5.09 -3.35
N PHE A 105 -11.03 -5.50 -2.78
CA PHE A 105 -11.74 -6.71 -3.20
C PHE A 105 -12.15 -6.64 -4.67
N GLU A 106 -12.73 -5.53 -5.12
CA GLU A 106 -13.10 -5.34 -6.53
C GLU A 106 -11.91 -5.46 -7.50
N GLN A 107 -10.73 -4.99 -7.09
CA GLN A 107 -9.56 -4.92 -7.96
C GLN A 107 -8.67 -6.17 -7.93
N PHE A 108 -8.63 -6.88 -6.80
CA PHE A 108 -7.72 -8.00 -6.54
C PHE A 108 -8.43 -9.32 -6.19
N ASP A 109 -9.77 -9.33 -6.07
CA ASP A 109 -10.56 -10.50 -5.66
C ASP A 109 -10.11 -11.06 -4.29
N LEU A 110 -9.72 -10.15 -3.39
CA LEU A 110 -9.18 -10.47 -2.08
C LEU A 110 -9.87 -9.65 -1.01
N ASP A 111 -10.60 -10.35 -0.13
CA ASP A 111 -11.29 -9.72 0.99
C ASP A 111 -10.33 -9.50 2.15
N LEU A 112 -10.13 -8.23 2.48
CA LEU A 112 -9.27 -7.74 3.57
C LEU A 112 -10.06 -7.38 4.84
N SER A 113 -11.39 -7.38 4.79
CA SER A 113 -12.23 -6.82 5.87
C SER A 113 -11.97 -7.43 7.26
N ASP A 114 -11.66 -8.73 7.33
CA ASP A 114 -11.35 -9.43 8.58
C ASP A 114 -9.86 -9.39 8.99
N ARG A 115 -8.98 -8.90 8.12
CA ARG A 115 -7.50 -9.01 8.30
C ARG A 115 -6.76 -7.69 8.27
N PHE A 116 -7.43 -6.62 7.83
CA PHE A 116 -6.83 -5.31 7.74
C PHE A 116 -7.21 -4.50 8.98
N ASP A 117 -6.20 -4.27 9.82
CA ASP A 117 -6.26 -3.36 10.94
C ASP A 117 -5.13 -2.34 10.76
N GLU A 118 -5.46 -1.07 10.53
CA GLU A 118 -4.45 -0.03 10.32
C GLU A 118 -3.51 0.16 11.52
N ASP A 119 -3.96 -0.15 12.74
CA ASP A 119 -3.19 0.03 13.97
C ASP A 119 -2.06 -1.01 14.09
N GLU A 120 -2.06 -2.07 13.27
CA GLU A 120 -0.99 -3.08 13.23
C GLU A 120 0.28 -2.57 12.51
N PHE A 121 0.20 -1.45 11.78
CA PHE A 121 1.30 -0.95 10.97
C PHE A 121 1.90 0.33 11.55
N ASN A 122 3.23 0.37 11.72
CA ASN A 122 3.90 1.58 12.16
C ASN A 122 4.21 2.50 10.98
N THR A 123 4.56 1.93 9.83
CA THR A 123 5.01 2.66 8.65
C THR A 123 4.19 2.34 7.40
N ILE A 124 4.18 3.26 6.45
CA ILE A 124 3.53 3.02 5.15
C ILE A 124 4.19 1.87 4.40
N GLY A 125 5.50 1.65 4.60
CA GLY A 125 6.22 0.52 4.03
C GLY A 125 5.71 -0.82 4.54
N GLU A 126 5.48 -0.95 5.85
CA GLU A 126 4.91 -2.17 6.45
C GLU A 126 3.52 -2.49 5.91
N LEU A 127 2.64 -1.49 5.86
CA LEU A 127 1.29 -1.63 5.30
C LEU A 127 1.35 -2.07 3.83
N VAL A 128 2.15 -1.39 3.00
CA VAL A 128 2.28 -1.73 1.57
C VAL A 128 2.82 -3.16 1.38
N MET A 129 3.79 -3.57 2.21
CA MET A 129 4.34 -4.92 2.15
C MET A 129 3.31 -5.98 2.52
N PHE A 130 2.49 -5.74 3.54
CA PHE A 130 1.38 -6.62 3.88
C PHE A 130 0.44 -6.81 2.67
N LEU A 131 0.05 -5.74 1.99
CA LEU A 131 -0.84 -5.84 0.81
C LEU A 131 -0.21 -6.64 -0.33
N ILE A 132 1.08 -6.42 -0.58
CA ILE A 132 1.83 -7.17 -1.59
C ILE A 132 1.87 -8.66 -1.23
N ASP A 133 2.10 -8.99 0.04
CA ASP A 133 2.14 -10.37 0.52
C ASP A 133 0.76 -11.04 0.43
N GLN A 134 -0.34 -10.32 0.69
CA GLN A 134 -1.70 -10.86 0.53
C GLN A 134 -1.97 -11.27 -0.94
N VAL A 135 -1.69 -10.38 -1.89
CA VAL A 135 -1.93 -10.64 -3.33
C VAL A 135 -1.01 -11.74 -3.86
N ASN A 136 0.27 -11.73 -3.47
CA ASN A 136 1.23 -12.77 -3.86
C ASN A 136 0.91 -14.13 -3.21
N GLY A 137 0.36 -14.12 -1.99
CA GLY A 137 -0.09 -15.31 -1.28
C GLY A 137 -1.30 -15.98 -1.94
N GLN A 138 -2.27 -15.19 -2.40
CA GLN A 138 -3.45 -15.69 -3.13
C GLN A 138 -3.08 -16.46 -4.41
N CYS A 139 -2.09 -15.98 -5.18
CA CYS A 139 -1.64 -16.65 -6.41
C CYS A 139 -1.18 -18.11 -6.17
N ARG A 140 -0.73 -18.43 -4.95
CA ARG A 140 -0.33 -19.79 -4.58
C ARG A 140 -1.51 -20.70 -4.24
N SER A 141 -2.61 -20.17 -3.71
CA SER A 141 -3.78 -20.94 -3.30
C SER A 141 -4.70 -21.30 -4.46
N SER A 142 -4.80 -20.46 -5.49
CA SER A 142 -5.64 -20.71 -6.68
C SER A 142 -5.05 -21.74 -7.65
N SER A 143 -3.77 -22.12 -7.52
CA SER A 143 -3.14 -23.19 -8.30
C SER A 143 -3.39 -24.61 -7.76
N GLY A 144 -3.97 -24.76 -6.57
CA GLY A 144 -4.14 -26.06 -5.89
C GLY A 144 -5.46 -26.79 -6.15
N ALA A 145 -6.45 -26.14 -6.79
CA ALA A 145 -7.83 -26.65 -6.83
C ALA A 145 -8.20 -27.52 -8.06
N ILE A 146 -7.25 -27.81 -8.98
CA ILE A 146 -7.55 -28.49 -10.26
C ILE A 146 -7.07 -29.96 -10.31
N ALA A 147 -6.53 -30.52 -9.21
CA ALA A 147 -5.85 -31.82 -9.24
C ALA A 147 -6.54 -32.93 -8.41
N ALA A 148 -7.86 -32.94 -8.30
CA ALA A 148 -8.58 -34.04 -7.64
C ALA A 148 -9.96 -34.29 -8.30
N ALA A 149 -9.94 -34.88 -9.49
CA ALA A 149 -11.08 -35.60 -10.07
C ALA A 149 -10.56 -36.61 -11.10
N ASP A 150 -10.15 -37.79 -10.62
CA ASP A 150 -10.17 -39.06 -11.35
C ASP A 150 -10.36 -40.20 -10.34
#